data_AF-A0A496XF28-F1
#
_entry.id   AF-A0A496XF28-F1
#
_cell.length_a   1.000
_cell.length_b   1.000
_cell.length_c   1.000
_cell.angle_alpha   90.00
_cell.angle_beta   90.00
_cell.angle_gamma   90.00
#
_symmetry.space_group_name_H-M   'P 1'
#
loop_
_entity.id
_entity.type
_entity.pdbx_description
1 polymer ?
#
loop_
_entity_poly.entity_id
_entity_poly.type
_entity_poly.pdbx_seq_one_letter_code
_entity_poly.pdbx_strand_id
1 'polypeptide(L)' 'MTGNLQRRLREHNASKVTSTTKHRPWRIDTALAFRNHDKATDFEKYLKSHSGRVFASKHF' A
#
# COMPACT_ATOMS: atom_id res chain seq x y z
N MET A 1 -6.93 4.51 0.32
CA MET A 1 -7.60 3.27 0.75
C MET A 1 -8.37 2.59 -0.36
N THR A 2 -8.31 1.26 -0.44
CA THR A 2 -9.11 0.48 -1.40
C THR A 2 -9.60 -0.78 -0.71
N GLY A 3 -10.91 -1.01 -0.70
CA GLY A 3 -11.52 -2.22 -0.12
C GLY A 3 -11.25 -3.51 -0.89
N ASN A 4 -10.50 -3.46 -1.99
CA ASN A 4 -10.17 -4.63 -2.80
C ASN A 4 -8.71 -4.57 -3.27
N LEU A 5 -7.83 -5.25 -2.52
CA LEU A 5 -6.39 -5.37 -2.79
C LEU A 5 -6.09 -5.99 -4.16
N GLN A 6 -6.82 -7.04 -4.54
CA GLN A 6 -6.59 -7.73 -5.81
C GLN A 6 -6.90 -6.83 -7.01
N ARG A 7 -8.00 -6.08 -6.96
CA ARG A 7 -8.34 -5.12 -8.02
C ARG A 7 -7.24 -4.08 -8.18
N ARG A 8 -6.75 -3.53 -7.07
CA ARG A 8 -5.68 -2.53 -7.07
C ARG A 8 -4.37 -3.07 -7.65
N LEU A 9 -3.96 -4.28 -7.27
CA LEU A 9 -2.76 -4.92 -7.82
C LEU A 9 -2.87 -5.13 -9.33
N ARG A 10 -4.02 -5.60 -9.81
CA ARG A 10 -4.28 -5.76 -11.25
C ARG A 10 -4.21 -4.43 -11.99
N GLU A 11 -4.83 -3.37 -11.46
CA GLU A 11 -4.78 -2.03 -12.06
C GLU A 11 -3.36 -1.46 -12.12
N HIS A 12 -2.58 -1.62 -11.04
CA HIS A 12 -1.18 -1.21 -10.99
C HIS A 12 -0.30 -2.02 -11.93
N ASN A 13 -0.56 -3.31 -12.15
CA ASN A 13 0.17 -4.15 -13.10
C ASN A 13 -0.31 -3.99 -14.55
N ALA A 14 -1.52 -3.47 -14.77
CA ALA A 14 -2.11 -3.26 -16.10
C ALA A 14 -1.83 -1.87 -16.73
N SER A 15 -0.79 -1.14 -16.30
CA SER A 15 -0.42 0.13 -16.94
C SER A 15 -1.36 1.31 -16.75
N LYS A 16 -2.41 1.19 -15.93
CA LYS A 16 -3.40 2.27 -15.75
C LYS A 16 -2.90 3.46 -14.93
N VAL A 17 -1.80 3.31 -14.20
CA VAL A 17 -1.21 4.38 -13.39
C VAL A 17 0.18 4.71 -13.92
N THR A 18 0.29 5.84 -14.63
CA THR A 18 1.49 6.33 -15.33
C THR A 18 2.72 6.41 -14.42
N SER A 19 2.55 6.82 -13.15
CA SER A 19 3.65 6.94 -12.19
C SER A 19 4.20 5.61 -11.67
N THR A 20 3.40 4.54 -11.65
CA THR A 20 3.82 3.20 -11.15
C THR A 20 4.22 2.25 -12.27
N THR A 21 4.16 2.69 -13.52
CA THR A 21 4.44 1.86 -14.70
C THR A 21 5.90 1.44 -14.82
N LYS A 22 6.84 2.26 -14.35
CA LYS A 22 8.28 2.01 -14.51
C LYS A 22 8.82 0.82 -13.70
N HIS A 23 8.11 0.38 -12.65
CA HIS A 23 8.61 -0.60 -11.68
C HIS A 23 7.81 -1.90 -11.65
N ARG A 24 7.14 -2.25 -12.76
CA ARG A 24 6.46 -3.54 -12.89
C ARG A 24 7.47 -4.69 -13.02
N PRO A 25 7.12 -5.90 -12.55
CA PRO A 25 5.85 -6.28 -11.93
C PRO A 25 5.78 -5.94 -10.43
N TRP A 26 4.66 -5.35 -9.99
CA TRP A 26 4.40 -5.13 -8.57
C TRP A 26 3.93 -6.43 -7.92
N ARG A 27 4.50 -6.75 -6.77
CA ARG A 27 4.07 -7.81 -5.86
C ARG A 27 3.69 -7.18 -4.52
N ILE A 28 2.73 -7.81 -3.83
CA ILE A 28 2.34 -7.39 -2.49
C ILE A 28 3.12 -8.27 -1.51
N ASP A 29 4.07 -7.68 -0.80
CA ASP A 29 4.82 -8.40 0.24
C ASP A 29 4.06 -8.40 1.58
N THR A 30 3.28 -7.36 1.85
CA THR A 30 2.48 -7.25 3.08
C THR A 30 1.16 -6.54 2.82
N ALA A 31 0.07 -7.06 3.40
CA ALA A 31 -1.24 -6.45 3.39
C ALA A 31 -1.83 -6.41 4.81
N LEU A 32 -2.30 -5.24 5.22
CA LEU A 32 -2.92 -5.02 6.53
C LEU A 32 -4.39 -4.63 6.32
N ALA A 33 -5.28 -5.33 7.02
CA ALA A 33 -6.72 -5.10 6.96
C ALA A 33 -7.24 -4.68 8.34
N PHE A 34 -8.03 -3.60 8.36
CA PHE A 34 -8.64 -3.08 9.58
C PHE A 34 -10.16 -3.10 9.43
N ARG A 35 -10.87 -3.42 10.51
CA ARG A 35 -12.34 -3.35 10.55
C ARG A 35 -12.86 -1.92 10.70
N ASN A 36 -12.08 -1.05 11.33
CA ASN A 36 -12.41 0.36 11.52
C ASN A 36 -11.64 1.21 10.51
N HIS A 37 -12.37 2.04 9.75
CA HIS A 37 -11.84 2.92 8.73
C HIS A 37 -10.90 4.01 9.28
N ASP A 38 -11.20 4.56 10.46
CA ASP A 38 -10.39 5.61 11.06
C ASP A 38 -9.03 5.07 11.49
N LYS A 39 -9.02 3.89 12.11
CA LYS A 39 -7.77 3.19 12.46
C LYS A 39 -6.93 2.88 11.23
N ALA A 40 -7.56 2.47 10.13
CA ALA A 40 -6.84 2.27 8.87
C ALA A 40 -6.19 3.57 8.38
N THR A 41 -6.85 4.71 8.60
CA THR A 41 -6.43 6.02 8.07
C THR A 41 -5.26 6.54 8.87
N ASP A 42 -5.34 6.44 10.18
CA ASP A 42 -4.26 6.83 11.07
C ASP A 42 -3.04 5.93 10.87
N PHE A 43 -3.24 4.64 10.62
CA PHE A 43 -2.13 3.74 10.31
C PHE A 43 -1.50 4.02 8.93
N GLU A 44 -2.30 4.35 7.90
CA GLU A 44 -1.79 4.77 6.59
C GLU A 44 -0.99 6.07 6.71
N LYS A 45 -1.48 7.05 7.49
CA LYS A 45 -0.75 8.29 7.77
C LYS A 45 0.54 8.01 8.52
N TYR A 46 0.49 7.13 9.52
CA TYR A 46 1.67 6.73 10.28
C TYR A 46 2.73 6.11 9.37
N LEU A 47 2.38 5.14 8.51
CA LEU A 47 3.34 4.51 7.58
C LEU A 47 3.97 5.49 6.59
N LYS A 48 3.23 6.53 6.19
CA LYS A 48 3.74 7.59 5.30
C LYS A 48 4.64 8.60 6.01
N SER A 49 4.68 8.61 7.34
CA SER A 49 5.58 9.47 8.12
C SER A 49 7.04 9.00 8.05
N HIS A 50 7.97 9.84 8.48
CA HIS A 50 9.40 9.51 8.52
C HIS A 50 9.66 8.28 9.41
N SER A 51 9.07 8.26 10.60
CA SER A 51 9.14 7.14 11.53
C SER A 51 8.46 5.89 10.97
N GLY A 52 7.34 6.05 10.25
CA GLY A 52 6.63 4.96 9.59
C GLY A 52 7.45 4.26 8.51
N ARG A 53 8.26 5.01 7.75
CA ARG A 53 9.18 4.42 6.75
C ARG A 53 10.27 3.60 7.41
N VAL A 54 10.82 4.07 8.53
CA VAL A 54 11.81 3.32 9.32
C VAL A 54 11.20 2.07 9.94
N PHE A 55 9.98 2.19 10.49
CA PHE A 55 9.22 1.05 11.00
C PHE A 55 9.02 0.01 9.89
N ALA A 56 8.54 0.43 8.72
CA ALA A 56 8.30 -0.47 7.60
C ALA A 56 9.59 -1.21 7.20
N SER A 57 10.70 -0.50 7.03
CA SER A 57 12.00 -1.10 6.66
C SER A 57 12.60 -2.04 7.70
N LYS A 58 12.18 -1.96 8.97
CA LYS A 58 12.68 -2.82 10.06
C LYS A 58 11.82 -4.05 10.29
N HIS A 59 10.53 -3.97 9.95
CA HIS A 59 9.56 -5.02 10.27
C HIS A 59 9.04 -5.78 9.05
N PHE A 60 9.24 -5.25 7.85
CA PHE A 60 8.87 -5.84 6.57
C PHE A 60 10.05 -5.75 5.61
#